data_AF-A0A820P4U4-F1
#
_entry.id   AF-A0A820P4U4-F1
#
_cell.length_a   1.000
_cell.length_b   1.000
_cell.length_c   1.000
_cell.angle_alpha   90.00
_cell.angle_beta   90.00
_cell.angle_gamma   90.00
#
_symmetry.space_group_name_H-M   'P 1'
#
loop_
_entity.id
_entity.type
_entity.pdbx_description
1 polymer ?
#
loop_
_entity_poly.entity_id
_entity_poly.type
_entity_poly.pdbx_seq_one_letter_code
_entity_poly.pdbx_strand_id
1 'polypeptide(L)'
;LELGNLINAVSSILTNSSSSIDIKQMLSKPTYKLIELYIYQSIATFEYITLLSIAGERMAAAIRRDLFHNVLKLDMEFFDRTKTGEIMDRLTSDVQEFKSSFKLLISQGMRASTQIIGSAISLYYISPTLASFAGLV
;
A
#
# COMPACT_ATOMS: atom_id res chain seq x y z
N LEU A 1 4.60 9.82 -19.69
CA LEU A 1 4.61 9.89 -21.17
C LEU A 1 3.44 9.13 -21.82
N GLU A 2 3.13 7.90 -21.42
CA GLU A 2 2.09 7.10 -22.11
C GLU A 2 0.67 7.60 -21.93
N LEU A 3 0.33 8.17 -20.76
CA LEU A 3 -0.93 8.90 -20.58
C LEU A 3 -1.02 10.14 -21.45
N GLY A 4 0.10 10.84 -21.67
CA GLY A 4 0.15 11.99 -22.58
C GLY A 4 -0.08 11.58 -24.03
N ASN A 5 0.49 10.45 -24.46
CA ASN A 5 0.22 9.88 -25.77
C ASN A 5 -1.24 9.40 -25.91
N LEU A 6 -1.84 8.86 -24.84
CA LEU A 6 -3.27 8.50 -24.82
C LEU A 6 -4.17 9.74 -24.88
N ILE A 7 -3.88 10.78 -24.11
CA ILE A 7 -4.63 12.05 -24.14
C ILE A 7 -4.51 12.70 -25.52
N ASN A 8 -3.31 12.72 -26.10
CA ASN A 8 -3.10 13.29 -27.43
C ASN A 8 -3.79 12.46 -28.52
N ALA A 9 -3.74 11.12 -28.41
CA ALA A 9 -4.51 10.23 -29.27
C ALA A 9 -6.02 10.49 -29.14
N VAL A 10 -6.56 10.61 -27.93
CA VAL A 10 -7.98 10.92 -27.68
C VAL A 10 -8.38 12.32 -28.17
N SER A 11 -7.51 13.31 -28.04
CA SER A 11 -7.73 14.65 -28.59
C SER A 11 -7.78 14.63 -30.12
N SER A 12 -6.91 13.87 -30.78
CA SER A 12 -6.90 13.70 -32.23
C SER A 12 -8.13 12.92 -32.76
N ILE A 13 -8.72 12.05 -31.93
CA ILE A 13 -9.97 11.31 -32.21
C ILE A 13 -11.19 12.25 -32.25
N LEU A 14 -11.23 13.29 -31.41
CA LEU A 14 -12.33 14.28 -31.42
C LEU A 14 -12.28 15.21 -32.64
N THR A 15 -11.12 15.35 -33.29
CA THR A 15 -10.91 16.27 -34.40
C THR A 15 -11.01 15.60 -35.78
N ASN A 16 -10.87 14.27 -35.90
CA ASN A 16 -10.74 13.58 -37.20
C ASN A 16 -11.55 12.26 -37.27
N SER A 17 -12.88 12.36 -37.22
CA SER A 17 -13.83 11.23 -37.11
C SER A 17 -14.07 10.38 -38.38
N SER A 18 -13.12 10.26 -39.31
CA SER A 18 -13.38 9.65 -40.63
C SER A 18 -12.68 8.31 -40.95
N SER A 19 -11.93 7.68 -40.02
CA SER A 19 -11.18 6.44 -40.32
C SER A 19 -11.14 5.44 -39.14
N SER A 20 -12.26 4.77 -38.87
CA SER A 20 -12.48 3.86 -37.73
C SER A 20 -11.64 2.57 -37.69
N ILE A 21 -10.91 2.22 -38.76
CA ILE A 21 -10.11 0.98 -38.86
C ILE A 21 -8.64 1.19 -38.44
N ASP A 22 -8.02 2.34 -38.72
CA ASP A 22 -6.67 2.69 -38.26
C ASP A 22 -6.61 2.92 -36.72
N ILE A 23 -7.73 3.34 -36.14
CA ILE A 23 -7.90 3.68 -34.73
C ILE A 23 -7.67 2.47 -33.81
N LYS A 24 -8.12 1.28 -34.20
CA LYS A 24 -7.94 0.07 -33.38
C LYS A 24 -6.48 -0.36 -33.32
N GLN A 25 -5.71 -0.16 -34.40
CA GLN A 25 -4.32 -0.59 -34.47
C GLN A 25 -3.39 0.36 -33.71
N MET A 26 -3.62 1.67 -33.75
CA MET A 26 -2.84 2.66 -32.99
C MET A 26 -3.09 2.60 -31.47
N LEU A 27 -4.32 2.30 -31.03
CA LEU A 27 -4.67 2.14 -29.61
C LEU A 27 -4.17 0.82 -28.99
N SER A 28 -4.05 -0.24 -29.80
CA SER A 28 -3.68 -1.56 -29.29
C SER A 28 -2.30 -1.58 -28.60
N LYS A 29 -1.33 -0.79 -29.08
CA LYS A 29 0.04 -0.74 -28.52
C LYS A 29 0.09 -0.10 -27.12
N PRO A 30 -0.42 1.14 -26.89
CA PRO A 30 -0.44 1.72 -25.54
C PRO A 30 -1.36 0.97 -24.57
N THR A 31 -2.52 0.50 -25.04
CA THR A 31 -3.50 -0.16 -24.17
C THR A 31 -2.99 -1.49 -23.64
N TYR A 32 -2.32 -2.31 -24.46
CA TYR A 32 -1.75 -3.59 -24.01
C TYR A 32 -0.71 -3.38 -22.90
N LYS A 33 0.15 -2.35 -23.05
CA LYS A 33 1.19 -2.04 -22.07
C LYS A 33 0.64 -1.55 -20.74
N LEU A 34 -0.44 -0.77 -20.74
CA LEU A 34 -1.16 -0.41 -19.51
C LEU A 34 -1.77 -1.65 -18.84
N ILE A 35 -2.41 -2.53 -19.60
CA ILE A 35 -3.03 -3.75 -19.06
C ILE A 35 -1.96 -4.63 -18.40
N GLU A 36 -0.83 -4.86 -19.06
CA GLU A 36 0.29 -5.62 -18.51
C GLU A 36 0.82 -5.00 -17.21
N LEU A 37 0.98 -3.67 -17.17
CA LEU A 37 1.41 -2.94 -15.97
C LEU A 37 0.41 -3.09 -14.81
N TYR A 38 -0.90 -2.99 -15.09
CA TYR A 38 -1.94 -3.17 -14.07
C TYR A 38 -2.00 -4.60 -13.54
N ILE A 39 -1.80 -5.60 -14.41
CA ILE A 39 -1.72 -7.00 -13.99
C ILE A 39 -0.52 -7.20 -13.07
N TYR A 40 0.65 -6.70 -13.46
CA TYR A 40 1.86 -6.78 -12.62
C TYR A 40 1.66 -6.08 -11.27
N GLN A 41 1.10 -4.88 -11.27
CA GLN A 41 0.79 -4.14 -10.05
C GLN A 41 -0.17 -4.91 -9.13
N SER A 42 -1.20 -5.55 -9.70
CA SER A 42 -2.17 -6.34 -8.94
C SER A 42 -1.52 -7.53 -8.25
N ILE A 43 -0.70 -8.30 -8.98
CA ILE A 43 0.02 -9.46 -8.44
C ILE A 43 0.95 -9.01 -7.31
N ALA A 44 1.75 -7.96 -7.53
CA ALA A 44 2.65 -7.43 -6.53
C ALA A 44 1.90 -6.96 -5.27
N THR A 45 0.74 -6.32 -5.44
CA THR A 45 -0.11 -5.87 -4.32
C THR A 45 -0.69 -7.04 -3.54
N PHE A 46 -1.13 -8.09 -4.23
CA PHE A 46 -1.66 -9.30 -3.59
C PHE A 46 -0.59 -10.04 -2.78
N GLU A 47 0.59 -10.23 -3.35
CA GLU A 47 1.73 -10.86 -2.67
C GLU A 47 2.14 -10.05 -1.44
N TYR A 48 2.27 -8.73 -1.60
CA TYR A 48 2.56 -7.79 -0.52
C TYR A 48 1.57 -7.90 0.65
N ILE A 49 0.25 -7.83 0.37
CA ILE A 49 -0.80 -7.91 1.41
C ILE A 49 -0.74 -9.27 2.11
N THR A 50 -0.49 -10.34 1.37
CA THR A 50 -0.42 -11.71 1.91
C THR A 50 0.77 -11.85 2.86
N LEU A 51 1.95 -11.43 2.44
CA LEU A 51 3.17 -11.44 3.27
C LEU A 51 2.99 -10.62 4.54
N LEU A 52 2.45 -9.41 4.42
CA LEU A 52 2.17 -8.55 5.57
C LEU A 52 1.16 -9.19 6.52
N SER A 53 0.15 -9.87 5.98
CA SER A 53 -0.84 -10.57 6.80
C SER A 53 -0.20 -11.69 7.61
N ILE A 54 0.62 -12.53 6.97
CA ILE A 54 1.34 -13.63 7.63
C ILE A 54 2.30 -13.10 8.69
N ALA A 55 3.07 -12.06 8.37
CA ALA A 55 3.99 -11.42 9.31
C ALA A 55 3.25 -10.84 10.52
N GLY A 56 2.13 -10.14 10.30
CA GLY A 56 1.29 -9.57 11.35
C GLY A 56 0.69 -10.63 12.27
N GLU A 57 0.23 -11.77 11.74
CA GLU A 57 -0.26 -12.88 12.57
C GLU A 57 0.85 -13.51 13.41
N ARG A 58 2.03 -13.74 12.83
CA ARG A 58 3.19 -14.29 13.56
C ARG A 58 3.61 -13.37 14.70
N MET A 59 3.66 -12.07 14.44
CA MET A 59 4.01 -11.07 15.45
C MET A 59 2.95 -11.00 16.56
N ALA A 60 1.67 -10.97 16.20
CA ALA A 60 0.57 -11.00 17.17
C ALA A 60 0.61 -12.26 18.05
N ALA A 61 0.91 -13.43 17.47
CA ALA A 61 1.04 -14.67 18.21
C ALA A 61 2.24 -14.66 19.18
N ALA A 62 3.37 -14.07 18.78
CA ALA A 62 4.53 -13.89 19.65
C ALA A 62 4.20 -12.96 20.83
N ILE A 63 3.62 -11.79 20.55
CA ILE A 63 3.23 -10.81 21.59
C ILE A 63 2.24 -11.45 22.59
N ARG A 64 1.23 -12.18 22.10
CA ARG A 64 0.26 -12.87 22.96
C ARG A 64 0.95 -13.90 23.88
N ARG A 65 1.94 -14.64 23.37
CA ARG A 65 2.71 -15.60 24.16
C ARG A 65 3.54 -14.90 25.24
N ASP A 66 4.26 -13.85 24.88
CA ASP A 66 5.14 -13.12 25.81
C ASP A 66 4.34 -12.44 26.91
N LEU A 67 3.22 -11.80 26.55
CA LEU A 67 2.33 -11.19 27.53
C LEU A 67 1.66 -12.24 28.43
N PHE A 68 1.20 -13.37 27.89
CA PHE A 68 0.66 -14.45 28.72
C PHE A 68 1.71 -14.97 29.71
N HIS A 69 2.95 -15.15 29.27
CA HIS A 69 4.05 -15.58 30.14
C HIS A 69 4.36 -14.56 31.23
N ASN A 70 4.29 -13.25 30.92
CA ASN A 70 4.47 -12.20 31.90
C ASN A 70 3.30 -12.11 32.89
N VAL A 71 2.07 -12.31 32.43
CA VAL A 71 0.89 -12.33 33.30
C VAL A 71 0.99 -13.44 34.34
N LEU A 72 1.47 -14.63 33.95
CA LEU A 72 1.67 -15.75 34.88
C LEU A 72 2.70 -15.50 35.99
N LYS A 73 3.54 -14.47 35.87
CA LYS A 73 4.55 -14.11 36.89
C LYS A 73 4.08 -13.02 37.86
N LEU A 74 2.87 -12.50 37.70
CA LEU A 74 2.32 -11.48 38.59
C LEU A 74 1.97 -12.06 39.97
N ASP A 75 2.08 -11.22 41.00
CA ASP A 75 1.81 -11.61 42.39
C ASP A 75 0.31 -11.87 42.64
N MET A 76 0.01 -12.66 43.67
CA MET A 76 -1.37 -13.04 44.01
C MET A 76 -2.24 -11.83 44.40
N GLU A 77 -1.65 -10.78 45.00
CA GLU A 77 -2.36 -9.52 45.30
C GLU A 77 -2.90 -8.84 44.01
N PHE A 78 -2.19 -8.97 42.89
CA PHE A 78 -2.63 -8.41 41.61
C PHE A 78 -3.87 -9.12 41.07
N PHE A 79 -3.93 -10.45 41.25
CA PHE A 79 -5.08 -11.26 40.85
C PHE A 79 -6.29 -11.11 41.78
N ASP A 80 -6.09 -10.77 43.04
CA ASP A 80 -7.19 -10.46 43.96
C ASP A 80 -7.85 -9.12 43.63
N ARG A 81 -7.08 -8.15 43.14
CA ARG A 81 -7.59 -6.82 42.74
C ARG A 81 -8.20 -6.79 41.34
N THR A 82 -7.77 -7.68 40.44
CA THR A 82 -8.10 -7.61 39.02
C THR A 82 -8.60 -8.96 38.51
N LYS A 83 -9.82 -9.00 37.95
CA LYS A 83 -10.38 -10.25 37.42
C LYS A 83 -9.52 -10.77 36.27
N THR A 84 -9.08 -12.03 36.35
CA THR A 84 -8.28 -12.70 35.31
C THR A 84 -8.90 -12.62 33.91
N GLY A 85 -10.23 -12.63 33.81
CA GLY A 85 -10.95 -12.45 32.54
C GLY A 85 -10.72 -11.08 31.90
N GLU A 86 -10.71 -10.00 32.68
CA GLU A 86 -10.48 -8.64 32.17
C GLU A 86 -9.05 -8.48 31.64
N ILE A 87 -8.06 -9.10 32.30
CA ILE A 87 -6.67 -9.09 31.85
C ILE A 87 -6.55 -9.80 30.49
N MET A 88 -7.20 -10.96 30.33
CA MET A 88 -7.16 -11.71 29.08
C MET A 88 -7.91 -10.98 27.95
N ASP A 89 -9.03 -10.34 28.25
CA ASP A 89 -9.78 -9.54 27.28
C ASP A 89 -8.96 -8.35 26.79
N ARG A 90 -8.34 -7.59 27.71
CA ARG A 90 -7.42 -6.49 27.36
C ARG A 90 -6.23 -6.99 26.55
N LEU A 91 -5.57 -8.05 27.00
CA LEU A 91 -4.46 -8.66 26.28
C LEU A 91 -4.84 -9.02 24.84
N THR A 92 -5.99 -9.66 24.66
CA THR A 92 -6.44 -10.07 23.33
C THR A 92 -6.80 -8.86 22.46
N SER A 93 -7.51 -7.88 23.03
CA SER A 93 -7.89 -6.65 22.34
C SER A 93 -6.67 -5.85 21.90
N ASP A 94 -5.73 -5.61 22.80
CA ASP A 94 -4.53 -4.82 22.55
C ASP A 94 -3.65 -5.46 21.46
N VAL A 95 -3.52 -6.80 21.46
CA VAL A 95 -2.80 -7.54 20.41
C VAL A 95 -3.48 -7.38 19.04
N GLN A 96 -4.82 -7.37 18.99
CA GLN A 96 -5.54 -7.17 17.72
C GLN A 96 -5.42 -5.73 17.23
N GLU A 97 -5.50 -4.75 18.12
CA GLU A 97 -5.34 -3.33 17.79
C GLU A 97 -3.91 -3.04 17.29
N PHE A 98 -2.90 -3.60 17.95
CA PHE A 98 -1.51 -3.56 17.49
C PHE A 98 -1.37 -4.14 16.08
N LYS A 99 -1.91 -5.33 15.85
CA LYS A 99 -1.85 -6.00 14.54
C LYS A 99 -2.50 -5.16 13.44
N SER A 100 -3.65 -4.55 13.71
CA SER A 100 -4.35 -3.68 12.77
C SER A 100 -3.51 -2.44 12.45
N SER A 101 -3.01 -1.77 13.49
CA SER A 101 -2.17 -0.57 13.36
C SER A 101 -0.86 -0.87 12.62
N PHE A 102 -0.22 -2.00 12.91
CA PHE A 102 1.00 -2.44 12.24
C PHE A 102 0.77 -2.65 10.74
N LYS A 103 -0.32 -3.34 10.36
CA LYS A 103 -0.67 -3.53 8.95
C LYS A 103 -0.92 -2.19 8.26
N LEU A 104 -1.64 -1.29 8.92
CA LEU A 104 -1.95 0.03 8.39
C LEU A 104 -0.68 0.86 8.16
N LEU A 105 0.20 0.92 9.16
CA LEU A 105 1.40 1.75 9.15
C LEU A 105 2.36 1.30 8.04
N ILE A 106 2.55 -0.01 7.86
CA ILE A 106 3.42 -0.53 6.79
C ILE A 106 2.77 -0.32 5.42
N SER A 107 1.47 -0.61 5.28
CA SER A 107 0.74 -0.42 4.02
C SER A 107 0.70 1.02 3.54
N GLN A 108 0.35 1.94 4.42
CA GLN A 108 0.34 3.35 4.08
C GLN A 108 1.75 3.90 3.93
N GLY A 109 2.70 3.50 4.78
CA GLY A 109 4.09 3.93 4.69
C GLY A 109 4.74 3.56 3.36
N MET A 110 4.60 2.30 2.93
CA MET A 110 5.14 1.84 1.63
C MET A 110 4.44 2.50 0.44
N ARG A 111 3.13 2.72 0.54
CA ARG A 111 2.39 3.41 -0.52
C ARG A 111 2.81 4.87 -0.63
N ALA A 112 2.91 5.57 0.50
CA ALA A 112 3.32 6.97 0.55
C ALA A 112 4.75 7.14 0.02
N SER A 113 5.69 6.26 0.42
CA SER A 113 7.06 6.32 -0.09
C SER A 113 7.11 6.10 -1.61
N THR A 114 6.38 5.10 -2.12
CA THR A 114 6.28 4.83 -3.57
C THR A 114 5.68 6.01 -4.31
N GLN A 115 4.66 6.67 -3.75
CA GLN A 115 4.00 7.81 -4.36
C GLN A 115 4.90 9.05 -4.37
N ILE A 116 5.66 9.30 -3.29
CA ILE A 116 6.64 10.39 -3.23
C ILE A 116 7.72 10.17 -4.29
N ILE A 117 8.28 8.96 -4.36
CA ILE A 117 9.31 8.60 -5.34
C ILE A 117 8.78 8.73 -6.77
N GLY A 118 7.60 8.15 -7.05
CA GLY A 118 6.99 8.20 -8.39
C GLY A 118 6.66 9.62 -8.83
N SER A 119 6.16 10.46 -7.92
CA SER A 119 5.87 11.87 -8.20
C SER A 119 7.15 12.67 -8.43
N ALA A 120 8.19 12.46 -7.61
CA ALA A 120 9.48 13.13 -7.77
C ALA A 120 10.13 12.78 -9.12
N ILE A 121 10.13 11.50 -9.51
CA ILE A 121 10.62 11.04 -10.81
C ILE A 121 9.82 11.69 -11.93
N SER A 122 8.49 11.63 -11.87
CA SER A 122 7.63 12.22 -12.91
C SER A 122 7.85 13.72 -13.07
N LEU A 123 8.07 14.44 -11.96
CA LEU A 123 8.35 15.87 -11.97
C LEU A 123 9.69 16.18 -12.64
N TYR A 124 10.75 15.42 -12.31
CA TYR A 124 12.08 15.59 -12.89
C TYR A 124 12.07 15.40 -14.42
N TYR A 125 11.29 14.45 -14.92
CA TYR A 125 11.16 14.22 -16.37
C TYR A 125 10.38 15.30 -17.12
N ILE A 126 9.45 16.02 -16.47
CA ILE A 126 8.64 17.07 -17.12
C ILE A 126 9.37 18.41 -17.12
N SER A 127 9.98 18.80 -16.00
CA SER A 127 10.73 20.06 -15.90
C SER A 127 11.76 20.00 -14.78
N PRO A 128 13.07 19.95 -15.10
CA PRO A 128 14.13 19.87 -14.09
C PRO A 128 14.24 21.15 -13.23
N THR A 129 13.74 22.29 -13.72
CA THR A 129 13.79 23.58 -13.03
C THR A 129 12.84 23.68 -11.83
N LEU A 130 11.66 23.05 -11.90
CA LEU A 130 10.69 23.01 -10.79
C LEU A 130 11.08 21.97 -9.73
N ALA A 131 11.65 20.84 -10.16
CA ALA A 131 12.10 19.78 -9.25
C ALA A 131 13.22 20.26 -8.31
N SER A 132 14.16 21.07 -8.82
CA SER A 132 15.24 21.64 -8.01
C SER A 132 14.73 22.63 -6.94
N PHE A 133 13.66 23.39 -7.22
CA PHE A 133 13.07 24.32 -6.24
C PHE A 133 12.26 23.59 -5.16
N ALA A 134 11.51 22.54 -5.54
CA ALA A 134 10.73 21.73 -4.60
C ALA A 134 11.56 20.79 -3.71
N GLY A 135 12.76 20.39 -4.16
CA GLY A 135 13.69 19.59 -3.34
C GLY A 135 14.56 20.40 -2.37
N LEU A 136 14.55 21.73 -2.48
CA LEU A 136 15.38 22.66 -1.69
C LEU A 136 14.57 23.39 -0.61
N VAL A 137 13.23 23.40 -0.72
CA VAL A 137 12.27 23.87 0.30
C VAL A 137 11.85 22.71 1.18
#